data_AF-A0A9N9N871-F1
#
_entry.id   AF-A0A9N9N871-F1
#
_cell.length_a   1.000
_cell.length_b   1.000
_cell.length_c   1.000
_cell.angle_alpha   90.00
_cell.angle_beta   90.00
_cell.angle_gamma   90.00
#
_symmetry.space_group_name_H-M   'P 1'
#
loop_
_entity.id
_entity.type
_entity.pdbx_description
1 polymer ?
#
loop_
_entity_poly.entity_id
_entity_poly.type
_entity_poly.pdbx_seq_one_letter_code
_entity_poly.pdbx_strand_id
1 'polypeptide(L)'
;SEQLVFVDESAKDKRSIIRGYGYSQINTRAAKKVVFVREYLNAFGVCVEFLPAYSPDLNPIETAFSVIKNYLQRYRYFVESSHDPKYPLLVAYTQILPEMAKKFYEASGYK
;
A
#
# COMPACT_ATOMS: atom_id res chain seq x y z
N SER A 1 -13.62 17.49 0.08
CA SER A 1 -13.38 16.04 -0.04
C SER A 1 -12.08 15.74 0.67
N GLU A 2 -12.14 15.11 1.84
CA GLU A 2 -10.94 14.73 2.59
C GLU A 2 -10.43 13.40 2.05
N GLN A 3 -9.14 13.35 1.69
CA GLN A 3 -8.51 12.12 1.19
C GLN A 3 -7.69 11.49 2.30
N LEU A 4 -8.01 10.25 2.67
CA LEU A 4 -7.31 9.51 3.71
C LEU A 4 -6.09 8.78 3.12
N VAL A 5 -4.93 8.91 3.76
CA VAL A 5 -3.70 8.21 3.38
C VAL A 5 -3.13 7.49 4.59
N PHE A 6 -3.00 6.16 4.48
CA PHE A 6 -2.36 5.33 5.50
C PHE A 6 -0.83 5.32 5.30
N VAL A 7 -0.11 5.52 6.40
CA VAL A 7 1.35 5.41 6.43
C VAL A 7 1.72 4.37 7.48
N ASP A 8 2.14 3.20 7.00
CA ASP A 8 2.65 2.12 7.85
C ASP A 8 4.08 2.40 8.34
N GLU A 9 4.36 1.97 9.56
CA GLU A 9 5.60 2.26 10.30
C GLU A 9 6.82 1.50 9.70
N SER A 10 6.59 0.43 8.92
CA SER A 10 7.64 -0.20 8.11
C SER A 10 8.32 0.77 7.13
N ALA A 11 7.67 1.91 6.85
CA ALA A 11 8.18 2.91 5.93
C ALA A 11 8.94 4.08 6.60
N LYS A 12 8.86 4.28 7.94
CA LYS A 12 9.51 5.41 8.64
C LYS A 12 9.69 5.23 10.16
N ASP A 13 10.90 5.56 10.62
CA ASP A 13 11.18 5.96 12.00
C ASP A 13 10.71 7.41 12.22
N LYS A 14 10.03 7.65 13.35
CA LYS A 14 9.47 8.97 13.76
C LYS A 14 10.53 10.05 13.99
N ARG A 15 11.83 9.76 13.82
CA ARG A 15 12.94 10.67 14.12
C ARG A 15 13.80 11.13 12.94
N SER A 16 13.64 10.59 11.72
CA SER A 16 14.34 11.17 10.57
C SER A 16 13.68 10.91 9.22
N ILE A 17 13.75 11.93 8.36
CA ILE A 17 13.11 12.08 7.03
C ILE A 17 13.88 11.29 5.94
N ILE A 18 14.67 10.28 6.35
CA ILE A 18 15.60 9.56 5.49
C ILE A 18 15.18 8.09 5.47
N ARG A 19 14.85 7.56 4.29
CA ARG A 19 14.75 6.11 4.12
C ARG A 19 16.16 5.57 3.88
N GLY A 20 16.65 4.74 4.80
CA GLY A 20 17.88 3.97 4.63
C GLY A 20 17.72 2.73 3.76
N TYR A 21 16.49 2.43 3.34
CA TYR A 21 16.13 1.31 2.46
C TYR A 21 15.46 1.83 1.19
N GLY A 22 15.94 1.36 0.05
CA GLY A 22 15.50 1.74 -1.29
C GLY A 22 16.35 1.03 -2.36
N TYR A 23 15.99 1.16 -3.63
CA TYR A 23 16.82 0.66 -4.72
C TYR A 23 18.00 1.60 -4.93
N SER A 24 19.20 1.03 -5.03
CA SER A 24 20.46 1.73 -5.28
C SER A 24 21.36 0.82 -6.12
N GLN A 25 22.35 1.42 -6.78
CA GLN A 25 23.37 0.62 -7.47
C GLN A 25 24.10 -0.28 -6.47
N ILE A 26 24.50 -1.47 -6.91
CA ILE A 26 25.25 -2.44 -6.09
C ILE A 26 26.43 -1.73 -5.41
N ASN A 27 26.64 -2.03 -4.12
CA ASN A 27 27.62 -1.42 -3.21
C ASN A 27 27.38 0.03 -2.78
N THR A 28 26.25 0.65 -3.17
CA THR A 28 25.89 1.99 -2.70
C THR A 28 24.71 1.92 -1.75
N ARG A 29 24.85 2.50 -0.55
CA ARG A 29 23.74 2.59 0.41
C ARG A 29 22.60 3.38 -0.23
N ALA A 30 21.41 2.78 -0.27
CA ALA A 30 20.22 3.47 -0.74
C ALA A 30 19.86 4.61 0.21
N ALA A 31 20.06 5.83 -0.25
CA ALA A 31 19.65 7.03 0.45
C ALA A 31 18.59 7.74 -0.39
N LYS A 32 17.33 7.65 0.04
CA LYS A 32 16.26 8.47 -0.53
C LYS A 32 15.75 9.44 0.53
N LYS A 33 16.04 10.72 0.33
CA LYS A 33 15.48 11.83 1.11
C LYS A 33 14.03 12.02 0.67
N VAL A 34 13.10 11.32 1.32
CA VAL A 34 11.67 11.49 1.08
C VAL A 34 11.18 12.55 2.06
N VAL A 35 11.11 13.80 1.62
CA VAL A 35 10.49 14.87 2.41
C VAL A 35 8.99 14.59 2.47
N PHE A 36 8.56 13.94 3.53
CA PHE A 36 7.13 13.78 3.79
C PHE A 36 6.63 15.00 4.55
N VAL A 37 5.96 15.90 3.84
CA VAL A 37 5.49 17.15 4.40
C VAL A 37 4.02 16.96 4.78
N ARG A 38 3.79 16.49 6.02
CA ARG A 38 2.42 16.33 6.57
C ARG A 38 1.64 17.64 6.47
N GLU A 39 2.31 18.77 6.75
CA GLU A 39 1.74 20.11 6.69
C GLU A 39 1.29 20.51 5.28
N TYR A 40 2.06 20.11 4.26
CA TYR A 40 1.72 20.32 2.85
C TYR A 40 0.50 19.49 2.47
N LEU A 41 0.48 18.20 2.83
CA LEU A 41 -0.65 17.31 2.54
C LEU A 41 -1.94 17.79 3.22
N ASN A 42 -1.85 18.24 4.48
CA ASN A 42 -2.98 18.83 5.19
C ASN A 42 -3.53 20.08 4.46
N ALA A 43 -2.66 20.90 3.85
CA ALA A 43 -3.09 22.07 3.08
C ALA A 43 -3.94 21.71 1.84
N PHE A 44 -3.86 20.46 1.35
CA PHE A 44 -4.70 19.93 0.28
C PHE A 44 -5.89 19.10 0.79
N GLY A 45 -6.17 19.09 2.10
CA GLY A 45 -7.24 18.28 2.68
C GLY A 45 -6.94 16.78 2.70
N VAL A 46 -5.66 16.40 2.66
CA VAL A 46 -5.23 15.00 2.78
C VAL A 46 -4.96 14.69 4.26
N CYS A 47 -5.78 13.82 4.84
CA CYS A 47 -5.62 13.34 6.21
C CYS A 47 -4.65 12.16 6.22
N VAL A 48 -3.54 12.31 6.95
CA VAL A 48 -2.51 11.26 7.10
C VAL A 48 -2.72 10.51 8.40
N GLU A 49 -3.01 9.22 8.31
CA GLU A 49 -3.11 8.30 9.44
C GLU A 49 -1.83 7.49 9.61
N PHE A 50 -1.23 7.59 10.80
CA PHE A 50 -0.05 6.83 11.17
C PHE A 50 -0.47 5.58 11.93
N LEU A 51 -0.20 4.42 11.35
CA LEU A 51 -0.53 3.15 11.98
C LEU A 51 0.52 2.79 13.04
N PRO A 52 0.15 2.14 14.15
CA PRO A 52 1.11 1.59 15.10
C PRO A 52 2.01 0.52 14.46
N ALA A 53 3.20 0.32 15.03
CA ALA A 53 4.15 -0.72 14.59
C ALA A 53 3.44 -2.06 14.45
N TYR A 54 3.75 -2.79 13.37
CA TYR A 54 3.27 -4.15 13.16
C TYR A 54 1.74 -4.29 13.30
N SER A 55 0.98 -3.29 12.86
CA SER A 55 -0.48 -3.29 12.88
C SER A 55 -1.08 -3.45 11.47
N PRO A 56 -0.81 -4.57 10.77
CA PRO A 56 -1.35 -4.79 9.42
C PRO A 56 -2.88 -4.85 9.41
N ASP A 57 -3.50 -5.27 10.52
CA ASP A 57 -4.96 -5.35 10.66
C ASP A 57 -5.65 -3.99 10.53
N LEU A 58 -4.94 -2.90 10.87
CA LEU A 58 -5.42 -1.53 10.75
C LEU A 58 -5.18 -0.93 9.36
N ASN A 59 -4.63 -1.69 8.41
CA ASN A 59 -4.37 -1.21 7.06
C ASN A 59 -5.28 -1.90 6.04
N PRO A 60 -6.35 -1.23 5.54
CA PRO A 60 -7.30 -1.83 4.60
C PRO A 60 -6.64 -2.39 3.32
N ILE A 61 -5.47 -1.87 2.95
CA ILE A 61 -4.73 -2.33 1.77
C ILE A 61 -4.25 -3.78 1.92
N GLU A 62 -4.05 -4.27 3.15
CA GLU A 62 -3.63 -5.66 3.40
C GLU A 62 -4.73 -6.64 2.99
N THR A 63 -5.99 -6.32 3.29
CA THR A 63 -7.14 -7.12 2.84
C THR A 63 -7.29 -7.06 1.32
N ALA A 64 -7.13 -5.88 0.72
CA ALA A 64 -7.17 -5.72 -0.73
C ALA A 64 -6.07 -6.55 -1.43
N PHE A 65 -4.83 -6.49 -0.94
CA PHE A 65 -3.72 -7.30 -1.44
C PHE A 65 -3.95 -8.79 -1.22
N SER A 66 -4.61 -9.18 -0.13
CA SER A 66 -4.97 -10.59 0.11
C SER A 66 -5.92 -11.11 -0.97
N VAL A 67 -6.92 -10.33 -1.39
CA VAL A 67 -7.82 -10.69 -2.50
C VAL A 67 -7.05 -10.86 -3.81
N ILE A 68 -6.18 -9.90 -4.15
CA ILE A 68 -5.35 -9.97 -5.36
C ILE A 68 -4.44 -11.21 -5.33
N LYS A 69 -3.73 -11.44 -4.22
CA LYS A 69 -2.84 -12.61 -4.06
C LYS A 69 -3.61 -13.91 -4.21
N ASN A 70 -4.78 -14.04 -3.56
CA ASN A 70 -5.62 -15.23 -3.67
C ASN A 70 -6.09 -15.47 -5.11
N TYR A 71 -6.45 -14.42 -5.84
CA TYR A 71 -6.80 -14.53 -7.26
C TYR A 71 -5.62 -15.06 -8.08
N LEU A 72 -4.45 -14.43 -7.97
CA LEU A 72 -3.25 -14.82 -8.72
C LEU A 72 -2.82 -16.26 -8.41
N GLN A 73 -2.93 -16.69 -7.15
CA GLN A 73 -2.64 -18.06 -6.74
C GLN A 73 -3.64 -19.07 -7.31
N ARG A 74 -4.93 -18.74 -7.31
CA ARG A 74 -5.99 -19.60 -7.86
C ARG A 74 -5.86 -19.77 -9.37
N TYR A 75 -5.47 -18.71 -10.09
CA TYR A 75 -5.33 -18.70 -11.54
C TYR A 75 -3.87 -18.81 -11.98
N ARG A 76 -3.05 -19.55 -11.22
CA ARG A 76 -1.60 -19.64 -11.44
C ARG A 76 -1.21 -19.99 -12.87
N TYR A 77 -1.90 -20.93 -13.50
CA TYR A 77 -1.63 -21.31 -14.90
C TYR A 77 -1.80 -20.12 -15.87
N PHE A 78 -2.84 -19.30 -15.67
CA PHE A 78 -3.06 -18.09 -16.46
C PHE A 78 -1.98 -17.04 -16.19
N VAL A 79 -1.56 -16.88 -14.93
CA VAL A 79 -0.47 -15.96 -14.56
C VAL A 79 0.84 -16.36 -15.23
N GLU A 80 1.20 -17.64 -15.17
CA GLU A 80 2.45 -18.18 -15.73
C GLU A 80 2.45 -18.20 -17.26
N SER A 81 1.28 -18.40 -17.88
CA SER A 81 1.13 -18.42 -19.34
C SER A 81 0.99 -17.03 -19.96
N SER A 82 0.86 -15.98 -19.14
CA SER A 82 0.68 -14.62 -19.64
C SER A 82 2.00 -14.03 -20.11
N HIS A 83 2.02 -13.49 -21.33
CA HIS A 83 3.20 -12.86 -21.90
C HIS A 83 3.55 -11.54 -21.18
N ASP A 84 2.54 -10.80 -20.70
CA ASP A 84 2.73 -9.61 -19.88
C ASP A 84 2.29 -9.89 -18.44
N PRO A 85 3.21 -9.94 -17.46
CA PRO A 85 2.87 -10.18 -16.05
C PRO A 85 1.99 -9.07 -15.43
N LYS A 86 1.87 -7.90 -16.07
CA LYS A 86 0.95 -6.84 -15.64
C LYS A 86 -0.51 -7.18 -15.95
N TYR A 87 -0.77 -7.97 -16.99
CA TYR A 87 -2.13 -8.28 -17.40
C TYR A 87 -2.89 -9.09 -16.33
N PRO A 88 -2.34 -10.18 -15.76
CA PRO A 88 -2.99 -10.87 -14.64
C PRO A 88 -3.22 -10.00 -13.42
N LEU A 89 -2.33 -9.03 -13.15
CA LEU A 89 -2.49 -8.08 -12.05
C LEU A 89 -3.66 -7.12 -12.29
N LEU A 90 -3.83 -6.62 -13.53
CA LEU A 90 -4.96 -5.79 -13.91
C LEU A 90 -6.29 -6.54 -13.76
N VAL A 91 -6.35 -7.81 -14.19
CA VAL A 91 -7.54 -8.64 -14.02
C VAL A 91 -7.82 -8.98 -12.56
N ALA A 92 -6.78 -9.19 -11.75
CA ALA A 92 -6.92 -9.39 -10.32
C ALA A 92 -7.46 -8.13 -9.62
N TYR A 93 -7.01 -6.94 -10.06
CA TYR A 93 -7.48 -5.66 -9.56
C TYR A 93 -8.99 -5.46 -9.81
N THR A 94 -9.52 -5.91 -10.97
CA THR A 94 -10.96 -5.80 -11.24
C THR A 94 -11.84 -6.68 -10.34
N GLN A 95 -11.25 -7.57 -9.54
CA GLN A 95 -12.00 -8.36 -8.55
C GLN A 95 -12.38 -7.55 -7.30
N ILE A 96 -11.75 -6.39 -7.09
CA ILE A 96 -12.06 -5.51 -5.97
C ILE A 96 -13.19 -4.58 -6.39
N LEU A 97 -14.40 -4.89 -5.95
CA LEU A 97 -15.58 -4.07 -6.18
C LEU A 97 -15.69 -2.95 -5.13
N PRO A 98 -16.35 -1.81 -5.44
CA PRO A 98 -16.51 -0.71 -4.49
C PRO A 98 -17.11 -1.11 -3.14
N GLU A 99 -18.06 -2.03 -3.13
CA GLU A 99 -18.66 -2.57 -1.91
C GLU A 99 -17.70 -3.43 -1.08
N MET A 100 -16.74 -4.10 -1.73
CA MET A 100 -15.67 -4.81 -1.03
C MET A 100 -14.68 -3.83 -0.42
N ALA A 101 -14.32 -2.78 -1.16
CA ALA A 101 -13.46 -1.73 -0.64
C ALA A 101 -14.05 -1.13 0.64
N LYS A 102 -15.35 -0.79 0.65
CA LYS A 102 -16.02 -0.30 1.87
C LYS A 102 -15.87 -1.27 3.05
N LYS A 103 -16.10 -2.57 2.82
CA LYS A 103 -15.95 -3.60 3.86
C LYS A 103 -14.50 -3.73 4.36
N PHE A 104 -13.49 -3.47 3.53
CA PHE A 104 -12.09 -3.48 3.98
C PHE A 104 -11.80 -2.34 4.95
N TYR A 105 -12.32 -1.14 4.69
CA TYR A 105 -12.22 -0.02 5.62
C TYR A 105 -12.93 -0.32 6.95
N GLU A 106 -14.16 -0.85 6.88
CA GLU A 106 -14.93 -1.25 8.07
C GLU A 106 -14.19 -2.33 8.89
N ALA A 107 -13.61 -3.33 8.23
CA ALA A 107 -12.87 -4.41 8.88
C ALA A 107 -11.59 -3.91 9.59
N SER A 108 -10.95 -2.86 9.08
CA SER A 108 -9.80 -2.21 9.71
C SER A 108 -10.17 -1.13 10.74
N GLY A 109 -11.47 -0.97 11.05
CA GLY A 109 -11.95 -0.07 12.11
C GLY A 109 -12.30 1.36 11.65
N TYR A 110 -12.34 1.61 10.34
CA TYR A 110 -12.72 2.90 9.77
C TYR A 110 -14.21 2.94 9.42
N LYS A 111 -14.82 4.12 9.50
CA LYS A 111 -16.24 4.35 9.19
C LYS A 111 -16.41 5.23 7.96
#